data_AF-A0A4D4N587-F1
#
_entry.id   AF-A0A4D4N587-F1
#
_cell.length_a   1.000
_cell.length_b   1.000
_cell.length_c   1.000
_cell.angle_alpha   90.00
_cell.angle_beta   90.00
_cell.angle_gamma   90.00
#
_symmetry.space_group_name_H-M   'P 1'
#
loop_
_entity.id
_entity.type
_entity.pdbx_description
1 polymer ?
#
loop_
_entity_poly.entity_id
_entity_poly.type
_entity_poly.pdbx_seq_one_letter_code
_entity_poly.pdbx_strand_id
1 'polypeptide(L)'
;MLEVGNGMSFTEDRSHFSLWSEMAAPLIAGTDLRKASAATLFLYGNKDVIAVDQDSLGKQGTEVSSSGGLHVLTKPLANGDVSVVLFNENSSAATITTSATAAGLPAASSYRLDNLWSHVVSSTGGSISASVPGHGSVMYRVSVGSGTSAGSTHPLVGASSNRCLDAYDNQTAPGTKIEIWDCGGANQAVTITAAGELRLYGGTQCLDAYDNGTTSGTKVQLYTCNGGANQKWSLNPNGTVTGTQSGLCLDVTGGDQASGNVNGTALELWTCNGGANQQWRLG
;
A
#
# COMPACT_ATOMS: atom_id res chain seq x y z
N MET A 1 -12.06 -2.39 21.77
CA MET A 1 -10.96 -3.20 21.22
C MET A 1 -11.25 -3.44 19.75
N LEU A 2 -10.23 -3.73 18.96
CA LEU A 2 -10.38 -3.98 17.52
C LEU A 2 -10.88 -5.40 17.26
N GLU A 3 -11.81 -5.55 16.33
CA GLU A 3 -12.28 -6.84 15.80
C GLU A 3 -11.56 -7.26 14.50
N VAL A 4 -10.51 -6.52 14.15
CA VAL A 4 -9.71 -6.76 12.94
C VAL A 4 -9.12 -8.18 12.97
N GLY A 5 -9.49 -9.00 12.00
CA GLY A 5 -9.08 -10.40 11.90
C GLY A 5 -9.97 -11.39 12.67
N ASN A 6 -11.11 -10.97 13.22
CA ASN A 6 -12.04 -11.83 13.97
C ASN A 6 -13.27 -12.29 13.16
N GLY A 7 -13.16 -12.32 11.83
CA GLY A 7 -14.16 -12.95 10.93
C GLY A 7 -14.92 -12.00 10.02
N MET A 8 -14.64 -10.69 10.06
CA MET A 8 -15.10 -9.76 9.03
C MET A 8 -14.35 -9.99 7.72
N SER A 9 -14.90 -9.47 6.61
CA SER A 9 -14.15 -9.40 5.36
C SER A 9 -12.94 -8.46 5.50
N PHE A 10 -11.93 -8.63 4.64
CA PHE A 10 -10.79 -7.71 4.64
C PHE A 10 -11.21 -6.25 4.40
N THR A 11 -12.21 -6.03 3.55
CA THR A 11 -12.76 -4.69 3.30
C THR A 11 -13.29 -4.05 4.58
N GLU A 12 -14.03 -4.82 5.38
CA GLU A 12 -14.59 -4.38 6.66
C GLU A 12 -13.50 -4.21 7.73
N ASP A 13 -12.55 -5.14 7.83
CA ASP A 13 -11.39 -5.01 8.72
C ASP A 13 -10.59 -3.73 8.42
N ARG A 14 -10.38 -3.42 7.13
CA ARG A 14 -9.71 -2.19 6.69
C ARG A 14 -10.53 -0.95 7.05
N SER A 15 -11.84 -0.98 6.85
CA SER A 15 -12.76 0.08 7.24
C SER A 15 -12.73 0.31 8.75
N HIS A 16 -12.82 -0.76 9.55
CA HIS A 16 -12.71 -0.72 11.01
C HIS A 16 -11.41 -0.04 11.43
N PHE A 17 -10.26 -0.49 10.92
CA PHE A 17 -8.97 0.10 11.28
C PHE A 17 -8.86 1.57 10.88
N SER A 18 -9.39 1.93 9.70
CA SER A 18 -9.42 3.33 9.22
C SER A 18 -10.27 4.22 10.13
N LEU A 19 -11.47 3.78 10.48
CA LEU A 19 -12.40 4.56 11.31
C LEU A 19 -11.90 4.72 12.74
N TRP A 20 -11.28 3.70 13.33
CA TRP A 20 -10.64 3.82 14.64
C TRP A 20 -9.50 4.85 14.60
N SER A 21 -8.67 4.77 13.57
CA SER A 21 -7.51 5.67 13.39
C SER A 21 -7.95 7.12 13.17
N GLU A 22 -9.00 7.32 12.38
CA GLU A 22 -9.60 8.63 12.15
C GLU A 22 -10.17 9.24 13.45
N MET A 23 -10.62 8.41 14.39
CA MET A 23 -11.15 8.87 15.68
C MET A 23 -10.09 9.03 16.78
N ALA A 24 -8.80 8.79 16.49
CA ALA A 24 -7.74 8.72 17.51
C ALA A 24 -8.07 7.71 18.63
N ALA A 25 -8.71 6.60 18.27
CA ALA A 25 -9.19 5.61 19.22
C ALA A 25 -8.07 4.61 19.59
N PRO A 26 -8.03 4.07 20.82
CA PRO A 26 -7.02 3.08 21.18
C PRO A 26 -7.00 1.86 20.24
N LEU A 27 -5.87 1.65 19.54
CA LEU A 27 -5.63 0.50 18.66
C LEU A 27 -5.19 -0.75 19.45
N ILE A 28 -6.14 -1.32 20.20
CA ILE A 28 -5.92 -2.53 21.01
C ILE A 28 -6.46 -3.74 20.25
N ALA A 29 -5.56 -4.59 19.72
CA ALA A 29 -5.92 -5.79 18.97
C ALA A 29 -6.72 -6.79 19.82
N GLY A 30 -7.84 -7.27 19.29
CA GLY A 30 -8.67 -8.32 19.90
C GLY A 30 -8.49 -9.71 19.29
N THR A 31 -7.62 -9.87 18.29
CA THR A 31 -7.43 -11.15 17.57
C THR A 31 -6.33 -12.03 18.19
N ASP A 32 -6.39 -13.34 17.93
CA ASP A 32 -5.31 -14.27 18.31
C ASP A 32 -4.11 -14.11 17.35
N LEU A 33 -3.14 -13.30 17.76
CA LEU A 33 -1.95 -12.99 16.95
C LEU A 33 -1.12 -14.22 16.56
N ARG A 34 -1.26 -15.35 17.26
CA ARG A 34 -0.57 -16.61 16.89
C ARG A 34 -1.14 -17.24 15.63
N LYS A 35 -2.35 -16.83 15.24
CA LYS A 35 -3.11 -17.34 14.09
C LYS A 35 -3.51 -16.23 13.12
N ALA A 36 -3.05 -15.00 13.35
CA ALA A 36 -3.37 -13.87 12.49
C ALA A 36 -2.88 -14.15 11.06
N SER A 37 -3.75 -13.92 10.09
CA SER A 37 -3.40 -14.06 8.68
C SER A 37 -2.41 -12.97 8.26
N ALA A 38 -1.70 -13.19 7.15
CA ALA A 38 -0.88 -12.15 6.51
C ALA A 38 -1.69 -10.88 6.22
N ALA A 39 -2.97 -11.03 5.85
CA ALA A 39 -3.86 -9.90 5.61
C ALA A 39 -4.14 -9.10 6.89
N THR A 40 -4.39 -9.79 8.00
CA THR A 40 -4.60 -9.17 9.30
C THR A 40 -3.34 -8.43 9.77
N LEU A 41 -2.17 -9.05 9.63
CA LEU A 41 -0.89 -8.43 9.99
C LEU A 41 -0.54 -7.26 9.07
N PHE A 42 -0.92 -7.31 7.79
CA PHE A 42 -0.78 -6.20 6.85
C PHE A 42 -1.58 -4.97 7.33
N LEU A 43 -2.82 -5.16 7.80
CA LEU A 43 -3.64 -4.07 8.34
C LEU A 43 -3.02 -3.48 9.62
N TYR A 44 -2.64 -4.33 10.58
CA TYR A 44 -2.00 -3.87 11.82
C TYR A 44 -0.62 -3.25 11.63
N GLY A 45 0.07 -3.58 10.54
CA GLY A 45 1.41 -3.09 10.23
C GLY A 45 1.43 -1.78 9.45
N ASN A 46 0.28 -1.24 9.03
CA ASN A 46 0.24 -0.04 8.20
C ASN A 46 0.61 1.22 9.00
N LYS A 47 1.88 1.62 8.89
CA LYS A 47 2.44 2.78 9.59
C LYS A 47 1.80 4.10 9.19
N ASP A 48 1.35 4.24 7.94
CA ASP A 48 0.76 5.49 7.46
C ASP A 48 -0.62 5.73 8.12
N VAL A 49 -1.41 4.67 8.29
CA VAL A 49 -2.70 4.73 8.99
C VAL A 49 -2.49 4.89 10.51
N ILE A 50 -1.53 4.18 11.09
CA ILE A 50 -1.17 4.32 12.52
C ILE A 50 -0.67 5.74 12.83
N ALA A 51 0.06 6.36 11.91
CA ALA A 51 0.54 7.74 12.08
C ALA A 51 -0.63 8.75 12.11
N VAL A 52 -1.75 8.47 11.45
CA VAL A 52 -2.97 9.26 11.61
C VAL A 52 -3.57 9.04 12.99
N ASP A 53 -3.72 7.79 13.43
CA ASP A 53 -4.25 7.48 14.77
C ASP A 53 -3.47 8.17 15.88
N GLN A 54 -2.15 8.00 15.86
CA GLN A 54 -1.19 8.46 16.86
C GLN A 54 -0.68 9.90 16.60
N ASP A 55 -1.37 10.66 15.75
CA ASP A 55 -0.99 12.05 15.47
C ASP A 55 -0.93 12.88 16.76
N SER A 56 0.15 13.65 16.92
CA SER A 56 0.46 14.36 18.17
C SER A 56 -0.48 15.51 18.48
N LEU A 57 -1.34 15.93 17.53
CA LEU A 57 -2.40 16.90 17.80
C LEU A 57 -3.47 16.33 18.73
N GLY A 58 -3.60 15.01 18.79
CA GLY A 58 -4.53 14.31 19.70
C GLY A 58 -6.01 14.63 19.44
N LYS A 59 -6.34 15.14 18.25
CA LYS A 59 -7.72 15.44 17.86
C LYS A 59 -8.37 14.24 17.20
N GLN A 60 -9.60 13.96 17.57
CA GLN A 60 -10.47 13.05 16.82
C GLN A 60 -10.92 13.68 15.50
N GLY A 61 -11.28 12.84 14.54
CA GLY A 61 -11.96 13.25 13.32
C GLY A 61 -13.38 13.76 13.56
N THR A 62 -13.89 14.47 12.56
CA THR A 62 -15.25 15.01 12.52
C THR A 62 -15.92 14.60 11.22
N GLU A 63 -17.21 14.26 11.29
CA GLU A 63 -18.00 13.96 10.10
C GLU A 63 -18.37 15.26 9.37
N VAL A 64 -17.90 15.40 8.13
CA VAL A 64 -18.15 16.55 7.25
C VAL A 64 -19.42 16.35 6.43
N SER A 65 -19.76 15.10 6.10
CA SER A 65 -21.00 14.77 5.43
C SER A 65 -21.43 13.34 5.74
N SER A 66 -22.75 13.15 5.88
CA SER A 66 -23.39 11.85 6.05
C SER A 66 -24.73 11.88 5.31
N SER A 67 -24.84 11.10 4.24
CA SER A 67 -26.06 11.04 3.44
C SER A 67 -26.17 9.71 2.73
N GLY A 68 -27.30 9.02 2.89
CA GLY A 68 -27.56 7.75 2.20
C GLY A 68 -26.53 6.65 2.48
N GLY A 69 -26.01 6.58 3.71
CA GLY A 69 -24.98 5.60 4.10
C GLY A 69 -23.59 5.89 3.51
N LEU A 70 -23.38 7.10 2.97
CA LEU A 70 -22.07 7.56 2.49
C LEU A 70 -21.56 8.65 3.44
N HIS A 71 -20.35 8.45 3.94
CA HIS A 71 -19.75 9.26 5.00
C HIS A 71 -18.43 9.86 4.53
N VAL A 72 -18.19 11.11 4.95
CA VAL A 72 -16.89 11.77 4.85
C VAL A 72 -16.50 12.21 6.24
N LEU A 73 -15.40 11.69 6.74
CA LEU A 73 -14.79 12.11 7.99
C LEU A 73 -13.45 12.78 7.70
N THR A 74 -13.12 13.80 8.47
CA THR A 74 -11.83 14.48 8.38
C THR A 74 -11.22 14.74 9.75
N LYS A 75 -9.90 14.62 9.82
CA LYS A 75 -9.11 14.83 11.03
C LYS A 75 -7.93 15.76 10.72
N PRO A 76 -7.85 16.95 11.35
CA PRO A 76 -6.66 17.78 11.24
C PRO A 76 -5.47 17.08 11.91
N LEU A 77 -4.30 17.20 11.31
CA LEU A 77 -3.04 16.62 11.79
C LEU A 77 -2.10 17.72 12.27
N ALA A 78 -1.17 17.39 13.17
CA ALA A 78 -0.30 18.36 13.84
C ALA A 78 0.54 19.21 12.88
N ASN A 79 0.89 18.66 11.71
CA ASN A 79 1.69 19.33 10.69
C ASN A 79 0.88 20.24 9.75
N GLY A 80 -0.44 20.36 9.94
CA GLY A 80 -1.34 21.14 9.08
C GLY A 80 -1.95 20.36 7.93
N ASP A 81 -1.60 19.09 7.76
CA ASP A 81 -2.28 18.18 6.84
C ASP A 81 -3.66 17.79 7.41
N VAL A 82 -4.48 17.16 6.56
CA VAL A 82 -5.77 16.62 6.95
C VAL A 82 -5.86 15.16 6.52
N SER A 83 -6.25 14.28 7.44
CA SER A 83 -6.73 12.94 7.09
C SER A 83 -8.17 13.04 6.60
N VAL A 84 -8.50 12.30 5.54
CA VAL A 84 -9.85 12.23 4.95
C VAL A 84 -10.23 10.77 4.76
N VAL A 85 -11.29 10.32 5.43
CA VAL A 85 -11.89 9.00 5.24
C VAL A 85 -13.19 9.13 4.47
N LEU A 86 -13.27 8.41 3.35
CA LEU A 86 -14.48 8.19 2.57
C LEU A 86 -15.01 6.80 2.92
N PHE A 87 -16.13 6.69 3.62
CA PHE A 87 -16.67 5.42 4.11
C PHE A 87 -18.07 5.14 3.52
N ASN A 88 -18.25 3.92 3.02
CA ASN A 88 -19.50 3.45 2.42
C ASN A 88 -20.11 2.36 3.30
N GLU A 89 -21.20 2.68 3.98
CA GLU A 89 -21.96 1.73 4.80
C GLU A 89 -22.81 0.77 3.94
N ASN A 90 -23.09 1.13 2.68
CA ASN A 90 -23.95 0.35 1.81
C ASN A 90 -23.26 -0.91 1.27
N SER A 91 -24.04 -1.85 0.74
CA SER A 91 -23.54 -3.10 0.14
C SER A 91 -22.93 -2.93 -1.26
N SER A 92 -23.27 -1.85 -1.97
CA SER A 92 -22.83 -1.60 -3.35
C SER A 92 -21.77 -0.51 -3.40
N ALA A 93 -20.84 -0.62 -4.36
CA ALA A 93 -19.84 0.41 -4.57
C ALA A 93 -20.49 1.76 -4.92
N ALA A 94 -19.94 2.84 -4.38
CA ALA A 94 -20.41 4.20 -4.63
C ALA A 94 -19.24 5.17 -4.73
N THR A 95 -19.40 6.22 -5.53
CA THR A 95 -18.44 7.32 -5.56
C THR A 95 -18.74 8.28 -4.42
N ILE A 96 -17.78 8.48 -3.52
CA ILE A 96 -17.86 9.45 -2.43
C ILE A 96 -16.91 10.59 -2.76
N THR A 97 -17.36 11.83 -2.57
CA THR A 97 -16.59 13.03 -2.91
C THR A 97 -16.69 14.08 -1.83
N THR A 98 -15.57 14.75 -1.57
CA THR A 98 -15.50 16.00 -0.79
C THR A 98 -14.53 16.97 -1.49
N SER A 99 -14.31 18.14 -0.89
CA SER A 99 -13.30 19.08 -1.33
C SER A 99 -12.26 19.33 -0.25
N ALA A 100 -11.05 19.73 -0.64
CA ALA A 100 -10.00 20.12 0.29
C ALA A 100 -10.47 21.24 1.24
N THR A 101 -11.21 22.22 0.73
CA THR A 101 -11.80 23.28 1.55
C THR A 101 -12.81 22.74 2.57
N ALA A 102 -13.73 21.85 2.14
CA ALA A 102 -14.69 21.22 3.05
C ALA A 102 -14.00 20.31 4.08
N ALA A 103 -12.84 19.73 3.72
CA ALA A 103 -12.02 18.95 4.64
C ALA A 103 -11.26 19.81 5.67
N GLY A 104 -11.22 21.13 5.49
CA GLY A 104 -10.58 22.07 6.42
C GLY A 104 -9.18 22.53 6.01
N LEU A 105 -8.73 22.23 4.80
CA LEU A 105 -7.47 22.76 4.26
C LEU A 105 -7.65 24.22 3.81
N PRO A 106 -6.60 25.06 3.89
CA PRO A 106 -6.63 26.40 3.34
C PRO A 106 -6.70 26.35 1.81
N ALA A 107 -7.28 27.39 1.21
CA ALA A 107 -7.40 27.49 -0.24
C ALA A 107 -6.01 27.50 -0.91
N ALA A 108 -5.82 26.59 -1.86
CA ALA A 108 -4.62 26.45 -2.68
C ALA A 108 -4.98 26.04 -4.11
N SER A 109 -4.03 26.23 -5.03
CA SER A 109 -4.18 25.82 -6.44
C SER A 109 -3.97 24.32 -6.67
N SER A 110 -3.33 23.62 -5.73
CA SER A 110 -3.07 22.19 -5.81
C SER A 110 -2.92 21.57 -4.43
N TYR A 111 -3.31 20.30 -4.32
CA TYR A 111 -3.17 19.49 -3.13
C TYR A 111 -2.58 18.13 -3.50
N ARG A 112 -1.76 17.59 -2.61
CA ARG A 112 -1.22 16.24 -2.67
C ARG A 112 -2.14 15.29 -1.92
N LEU A 113 -2.42 14.12 -2.49
CA LEU A 113 -3.19 13.05 -1.88
C LEU A 113 -2.30 11.81 -1.74
N ASP A 114 -2.10 11.35 -0.52
CA ASP A 114 -1.52 10.05 -0.21
C ASP A 114 -2.64 9.08 0.14
N ASN A 115 -2.90 8.09 -0.70
CA ASN A 115 -3.79 7.01 -0.30
C ASN A 115 -3.06 6.13 0.71
N LEU A 116 -3.52 6.11 1.97
CA LEU A 116 -2.78 5.48 3.05
C LEU A 116 -2.81 3.94 3.01
N TRP A 117 -3.65 3.35 2.17
CA TRP A 117 -3.74 1.90 2.00
C TRP A 117 -3.02 1.39 0.75
N SER A 118 -3.08 2.13 -0.36
CA SER A 118 -2.34 1.76 -1.58
C SER A 118 -0.96 2.40 -1.66
N HIS A 119 -0.69 3.39 -0.80
CA HIS A 119 0.51 4.23 -0.78
C HIS A 119 0.77 4.97 -2.10
N VAL A 120 -0.25 5.03 -2.96
CA VAL A 120 -0.23 5.80 -4.20
C VAL A 120 -0.38 7.27 -3.87
N VAL A 121 0.50 8.06 -4.47
CA VAL A 121 0.48 9.52 -4.36
C VAL A 121 -0.06 10.12 -5.65
N SER A 122 -0.99 11.06 -5.50
CA SER A 122 -1.59 11.81 -6.61
C SER A 122 -1.75 13.29 -6.25
N SER A 123 -2.24 14.09 -7.19
CA SER A 123 -2.52 15.52 -6.99
C SER A 123 -3.91 15.88 -7.50
N THR A 124 -4.53 16.87 -6.87
CA THR A 124 -5.83 17.42 -7.28
C THR A 124 -5.83 18.94 -7.22
N GLY A 125 -6.74 19.58 -7.98
CA GLY A 125 -7.05 21.01 -7.83
C GLY A 125 -7.97 21.33 -6.64
N GLY A 126 -8.45 20.31 -5.94
CA GLY A 126 -9.25 20.48 -4.71
C GLY A 126 -10.33 19.42 -4.51
N SER A 127 -10.70 18.65 -5.53
CA SER A 127 -11.65 17.55 -5.39
C SER A 127 -10.96 16.30 -4.82
N ILE A 128 -11.54 15.70 -3.79
CA ILE A 128 -11.09 14.44 -3.19
C ILE A 128 -12.21 13.44 -3.40
N SER A 129 -11.98 12.45 -4.25
CA SER A 129 -13.02 11.53 -4.72
C SER A 129 -12.46 10.13 -4.94
N ALA A 130 -13.24 9.12 -4.59
CA ALA A 130 -12.92 7.72 -4.89
C ALA A 130 -14.18 6.88 -5.08
N SER A 131 -14.07 5.82 -5.89
CA SER A 131 -15.03 4.72 -5.89
C SER A 131 -14.74 3.84 -4.68
N VAL A 132 -15.68 3.77 -3.74
CA VAL A 132 -15.54 3.05 -2.48
C VAL A 132 -16.42 1.79 -2.53
N PRO A 133 -15.84 0.57 -2.42
CA PRO A 133 -16.60 -0.67 -2.35
C PRO A 133 -17.65 -0.64 -1.23
N GLY A 134 -18.67 -1.50 -1.33
CA GLY A 134 -19.60 -1.68 -0.22
C GLY A 134 -18.89 -2.12 1.06
N HIS A 135 -19.31 -1.56 2.19
CA HIS A 135 -18.67 -1.69 3.52
C HIS A 135 -17.20 -1.22 3.55
N GLY A 136 -16.74 -0.55 2.50
CA GLY A 136 -15.36 -0.16 2.30
C GLY A 136 -15.05 1.26 2.75
N SER A 137 -13.76 1.52 2.92
CA SER A 137 -13.23 2.86 3.12
C SER A 137 -12.11 3.16 2.13
N VAL A 138 -11.90 4.45 1.84
CA VAL A 138 -10.65 4.99 1.30
C VAL A 138 -10.17 6.06 2.26
N MET A 139 -8.89 6.02 2.63
CA MET A 139 -8.28 6.94 3.58
C MET A 139 -7.13 7.67 2.89
N TYR A 140 -7.17 9.00 2.95
CA TYR A 140 -6.13 9.87 2.41
C TYR A 140 -5.47 10.69 3.51
N ARG A 141 -4.16 10.93 3.42
CA ARG A 141 -3.56 12.16 3.95
C ARG A 141 -3.52 13.18 2.83
N VAL A 142 -3.96 14.41 3.13
CA VAL A 142 -4.07 15.50 2.16
C VAL A 142 -3.28 16.69 2.67
N SER A 143 -2.42 17.23 1.82
CA SER A 143 -1.58 18.39 2.13
C SER A 143 -1.62 19.43 1.01
N VAL A 144 -1.34 20.69 1.36
CA VAL A 144 -1.26 21.79 0.40
C VAL A 144 -0.01 21.65 -0.46
N GLY A 145 -0.16 21.82 -1.78
CA GLY A 145 0.95 21.89 -2.73
C GLY A 145 0.98 20.75 -3.74
N SER A 146 1.76 20.96 -4.81
CA SER A 146 2.10 19.93 -5.79
C SER A 146 3.26 19.09 -5.23
N GLY A 147 2.96 18.10 -4.39
CA GLY A 147 3.96 17.07 -4.11
C GLY A 147 4.44 16.49 -5.44
N THR A 148 5.76 16.37 -5.62
CA THR A 148 6.30 15.55 -6.69
C THR A 148 5.58 14.20 -6.66
N SER A 149 5.11 13.70 -7.82
CA SER A 149 4.56 12.35 -7.95
C SER A 149 5.57 11.24 -7.60
N ALA A 150 6.78 11.59 -7.16
CA ALA A 150 7.64 10.72 -6.38
C ALA A 150 6.93 10.44 -5.05
N GLY A 151 6.15 9.36 -5.02
CA GLY A 151 5.46 8.91 -3.82
C GLY A 151 6.44 8.61 -2.69
N SER A 152 5.91 8.50 -1.47
CA SER A 152 6.67 7.95 -0.33
C SER A 152 7.30 6.63 -0.76
N THR A 153 8.61 6.48 -0.58
CA THR A 153 9.27 5.22 -0.85
C THR A 153 9.14 4.30 0.34
N HIS A 154 8.79 3.06 0.07
CA HIS A 154 8.61 2.02 1.08
C HIS A 154 9.48 0.82 0.69
N PRO A 155 10.23 0.22 1.62
CA PRO A 155 10.82 -1.09 1.35
C PRO A 155 9.71 -2.15 1.25
N LEU A 156 9.82 -3.06 0.28
CA LEU A 156 8.93 -4.21 0.18
C LEU A 156 9.60 -5.41 0.89
N VAL A 157 9.11 -5.76 2.08
CA VAL A 157 9.70 -6.76 2.98
C VAL A 157 9.01 -8.11 2.80
N GLY A 158 9.77 -9.16 2.49
CA GLY A 158 9.28 -10.54 2.39
C GLY A 158 8.99 -11.13 3.77
N ALA A 159 7.83 -11.78 3.91
CA ALA A 159 7.37 -12.32 5.19
C ALA A 159 8.20 -13.51 5.69
N SER A 160 8.70 -14.34 4.78
CA SER A 160 9.51 -15.52 5.11
C SER A 160 10.89 -15.17 5.69
N SER A 161 11.55 -14.17 5.11
CA SER A 161 12.94 -13.83 5.41
C SER A 161 13.13 -12.56 6.24
N ASN A 162 12.11 -11.70 6.34
CA ASN A 162 12.22 -10.31 6.82
C ASN A 162 13.27 -9.48 6.06
N ARG A 163 13.54 -9.84 4.80
CA ARG A 163 14.43 -9.12 3.89
C ARG A 163 13.65 -8.32 2.87
N CYS A 164 14.30 -7.32 2.32
CA CYS A 164 13.72 -6.37 1.39
C CYS A 164 13.96 -6.77 -0.06
N LEU A 165 12.99 -6.49 -0.93
CA LEU A 165 13.21 -6.43 -2.37
C LEU A 165 14.35 -5.44 -2.65
N ASP A 166 15.34 -5.92 -3.38
CA ASP A 166 16.62 -5.24 -3.57
C ASP A 166 17.05 -5.33 -5.03
N ALA A 167 17.43 -4.19 -5.61
CA ALA A 167 18.14 -4.16 -6.88
C ALA A 167 19.64 -4.39 -6.66
N TYR A 168 20.14 -5.53 -7.15
CA TYR A 168 21.47 -6.05 -6.86
C TYR A 168 22.56 -4.98 -6.96
N ASP A 169 23.34 -4.84 -5.89
CA ASP A 169 24.57 -4.03 -5.83
C ASP A 169 24.37 -2.56 -6.22
N ASN A 170 23.19 -1.99 -5.92
CA ASN A 170 22.80 -0.63 -6.30
C ASN A 170 22.89 -0.35 -7.80
N GLN A 171 22.85 -1.38 -8.65
CA GLN A 171 22.89 -1.21 -10.10
C GLN A 171 21.55 -0.68 -10.62
N THR A 172 21.64 0.20 -11.62
CA THR A 172 20.49 0.85 -12.27
C THR A 172 20.32 0.43 -13.72
N ALA A 173 21.14 -0.50 -14.20
CA ALA A 173 21.10 -0.95 -15.58
C ALA A 173 19.85 -1.82 -15.84
N PRO A 174 19.19 -1.69 -17.00
CA PRO A 174 18.15 -2.63 -17.39
C PRO A 174 18.71 -4.06 -17.46
N GLY A 175 17.98 -5.02 -16.88
CA GLY A 175 18.46 -6.40 -16.72
C GLY A 175 19.07 -6.70 -15.36
N THR A 176 19.27 -5.70 -14.49
CA THR A 176 19.75 -5.93 -13.12
C THR A 176 18.81 -6.90 -12.40
N LYS A 177 19.40 -7.91 -11.75
CA LYS A 177 18.69 -8.90 -10.94
C LYS A 177 17.98 -8.21 -9.78
N ILE A 178 16.72 -8.58 -9.55
CA ILE A 178 16.02 -8.27 -8.30
C ILE A 178 16.14 -9.46 -7.37
N GLU A 179 16.48 -9.18 -6.12
CA GLU A 179 16.76 -10.18 -5.10
C GLU A 179 16.15 -9.79 -3.75
N ILE A 180 16.31 -10.65 -2.75
CA ILE A 180 16.15 -10.25 -1.36
C ILE A 180 17.50 -9.91 -0.71
N TRP A 181 17.52 -8.86 0.09
CA TRP A 181 18.67 -8.46 0.89
C TRP A 181 18.25 -7.87 2.24
N ASP A 182 19.14 -7.87 3.22
CA ASP A 182 18.91 -7.21 4.51
C ASP A 182 18.49 -5.74 4.29
N CYS A 183 17.47 -5.32 5.03
CA CYS A 183 16.82 -4.03 4.80
C CYS A 183 17.70 -2.83 5.24
N GLY A 184 17.68 -1.76 4.45
CA GLY A 184 18.36 -0.49 4.76
C GLY A 184 19.05 0.20 3.57
N GLY A 185 19.00 -0.39 2.38
CA GLY A 185 19.64 0.13 1.17
C GLY A 185 18.79 1.15 0.39
N ALA A 186 19.44 2.08 -0.32
CA ALA A 186 18.76 3.03 -1.20
C ALA A 186 18.13 2.34 -2.44
N ASN A 187 18.75 1.25 -2.88
CA ASN A 187 18.30 0.32 -3.92
C ASN A 187 17.09 -0.56 -3.51
N GLN A 188 16.50 -0.32 -2.34
CA GLN A 188 15.31 -1.01 -1.82
C GLN A 188 14.11 -0.05 -1.70
N ALA A 189 14.30 1.22 -2.06
CA ALA A 189 13.28 2.26 -1.97
C ALA A 189 12.27 2.11 -3.13
N VAL A 190 11.12 1.50 -2.84
CA VAL A 190 10.06 1.25 -3.83
C VAL A 190 9.00 2.35 -3.77
N THR A 191 8.72 2.98 -4.92
CA THR A 191 7.59 3.88 -5.13
C THR A 191 6.47 3.14 -5.84
N ILE A 192 5.27 3.18 -5.28
CA ILE A 192 4.06 2.61 -5.90
C ILE A 192 3.34 3.70 -6.68
N THR A 193 2.98 3.42 -7.93
CA THR A 193 2.31 4.40 -8.79
C THR A 193 0.83 4.07 -9.01
N ALA A 194 0.03 5.09 -9.33
CA ALA A 194 -1.37 4.91 -9.74
C ALA A 194 -1.52 4.03 -10.99
N ALA A 195 -0.47 3.94 -11.80
CA ALA A 195 -0.43 3.08 -12.98
C ALA A 195 -0.10 1.61 -12.64
N GLY A 196 0.03 1.25 -11.35
CA GLY A 196 0.33 -0.09 -10.88
C GLY A 196 1.81 -0.48 -11.03
N GLU A 197 2.73 0.47 -11.11
CA GLU A 197 4.17 0.14 -11.19
C GLU A 197 4.81 0.18 -9.82
N LEU A 198 5.77 -0.72 -9.62
CA LEU A 198 6.72 -0.68 -8.51
C LEU A 198 8.03 -0.12 -9.05
N ARG A 199 8.35 1.12 -8.69
CA ARG A 199 9.50 1.83 -9.23
C ARG A 199 10.61 2.00 -8.20
N LEU A 200 11.85 1.93 -8.66
CA LEU A 200 13.05 2.18 -7.85
C LEU A 200 13.81 3.40 -8.38
N TYR A 201 14.81 3.85 -7.63
CA TYR A 201 15.73 4.93 -8.03
C TYR A 201 15.00 6.21 -8.47
N GLY A 202 14.15 6.75 -7.59
CA GLY A 202 13.40 7.98 -7.84
C GLY A 202 12.35 7.85 -8.95
N GLY A 203 11.92 6.63 -9.28
CA GLY A 203 10.86 6.40 -10.27
C GLY A 203 11.34 6.20 -11.70
N THR A 204 12.64 6.01 -11.92
CA THR A 204 13.26 5.88 -13.25
C THR A 204 13.30 4.44 -13.75
N GLN A 205 13.33 3.47 -12.82
CA GLN A 205 13.40 2.05 -13.10
C GLN A 205 12.17 1.34 -12.53
N CYS A 206 11.72 0.29 -13.19
CA CYS A 206 10.53 -0.47 -12.86
C CYS A 206 10.88 -1.92 -12.53
N LEU A 207 10.15 -2.49 -11.57
CA LEU A 207 10.09 -3.94 -11.38
C LEU A 207 9.42 -4.56 -12.61
N ASP A 208 10.08 -5.52 -13.23
CA ASP A 208 9.74 -6.01 -14.56
C ASP A 208 9.76 -7.54 -14.60
N ALA A 209 8.67 -8.15 -15.07
CA ALA A 209 8.67 -9.56 -15.42
C ALA A 209 9.37 -9.74 -16.78
N TYR A 210 10.52 -10.43 -16.75
CA TYR A 210 11.44 -10.54 -17.88
C TYR A 210 10.73 -10.99 -19.16
N ASP A 211 10.94 -10.25 -20.25
CA ASP A 211 10.48 -10.57 -21.61
C ASP A 211 8.96 -10.82 -21.72
N ASN A 212 8.16 -10.11 -20.91
CA ASN A 212 6.72 -10.31 -20.80
C ASN A 212 6.33 -11.75 -20.44
N GLY A 213 7.20 -12.46 -19.71
CA GLY A 213 6.95 -13.85 -19.30
C GLY A 213 5.73 -13.96 -18.39
N THR A 214 4.92 -14.99 -18.63
CA THR A 214 3.66 -15.27 -17.91
C THR A 214 3.62 -16.67 -17.30
N THR A 215 4.76 -17.36 -17.25
CA THR A 215 4.90 -18.71 -16.70
C THR A 215 5.70 -18.71 -15.41
N SER A 216 5.44 -19.70 -14.54
CA SER A 216 6.24 -19.92 -13.34
C SER A 216 7.71 -20.10 -13.70
N GLY A 217 8.61 -19.45 -12.96
CA GLY A 217 10.04 -19.39 -13.26
C GLY A 217 10.46 -18.17 -14.09
N THR A 218 9.52 -17.32 -14.52
CA THR A 218 9.86 -16.06 -15.19
C THR A 218 10.64 -15.18 -14.22
N LYS A 219 11.84 -14.76 -14.61
CA LYS A 219 12.71 -13.91 -13.77
C LYS A 219 12.08 -12.53 -13.57
N VAL A 220 12.29 -11.97 -12.39
CA VAL A 220 11.98 -10.57 -12.12
C VAL A 220 13.27 -9.75 -12.13
N GLN A 221 13.24 -8.63 -12.84
CA GLN A 221 14.40 -7.78 -13.08
C GLN A 221 14.06 -6.30 -12.87
N LEU A 222 15.09 -5.48 -12.83
CA LEU A 222 15.00 -4.05 -12.98
C LEU A 222 15.01 -3.72 -14.47
N TYR A 223 14.10 -2.88 -14.94
CA TYR A 223 14.09 -2.44 -16.34
C TYR A 223 13.60 -1.00 -16.48
N THR A 224 13.98 -0.35 -17.59
CA THR A 224 13.49 0.98 -17.91
C THR A 224 11.96 0.99 -17.91
N CYS A 225 11.36 1.92 -17.18
CA CYS A 225 9.91 2.07 -17.16
C CYS A 225 9.38 2.41 -18.56
N ASN A 226 8.58 1.52 -19.13
CA ASN A 226 8.04 1.65 -20.48
C ASN A 226 6.50 1.60 -20.53
N GLY A 227 5.85 1.45 -19.37
CA GLY A 227 4.39 1.36 -19.24
C GLY A 227 3.80 0.02 -19.68
N GLY A 228 4.65 -0.97 -20.00
CA GLY A 228 4.27 -2.31 -20.42
C GLY A 228 3.50 -3.07 -19.35
N ALA A 229 2.68 -4.04 -19.80
CA ALA A 229 1.82 -4.84 -18.91
C ALA A 229 2.63 -5.73 -17.94
N ASN A 230 3.83 -6.13 -18.33
CA ASN A 230 4.78 -6.91 -17.53
C ASN A 230 5.46 -6.10 -16.41
N GLN A 231 5.26 -4.78 -16.37
CA GLN A 231 5.71 -3.88 -15.31
C GLN A 231 4.58 -3.46 -14.35
N LYS A 232 3.42 -4.10 -14.48
CA LYS A 232 2.24 -3.79 -13.67
C LYS A 232 2.04 -4.84 -12.60
N TRP A 233 1.83 -4.38 -11.37
CA TRP A 233 1.77 -5.19 -10.17
C TRP A 233 0.57 -4.79 -9.32
N SER A 234 -0.05 -5.77 -8.68
CA SER A 234 -1.14 -5.59 -7.73
C SER A 234 -0.66 -6.02 -6.35
N LEU A 235 -0.67 -5.08 -5.39
CA LEU A 235 -0.43 -5.39 -3.98
C LEU A 235 -1.75 -5.86 -3.38
N ASN A 236 -1.79 -7.11 -2.97
CA ASN A 236 -3.02 -7.74 -2.56
C ASN A 236 -3.17 -7.75 -1.04
N PRO A 237 -4.42 -7.67 -0.55
CA PRO A 237 -4.74 -7.79 0.86
C PRO A 237 -4.12 -8.99 1.58
N ASN A 238 -4.01 -10.14 0.91
CA ASN A 238 -3.44 -11.36 1.49
C ASN A 238 -1.91 -11.35 1.58
N GLY A 239 -1.27 -10.19 1.33
CA GLY A 239 0.17 -10.01 1.34
C GLY A 239 0.84 -10.37 0.02
N THR A 240 0.16 -10.96 -0.97
CA THR A 240 0.83 -11.27 -2.23
C THR A 240 1.02 -10.01 -3.08
N VAL A 241 2.08 -9.98 -3.88
CA VAL A 241 2.23 -9.03 -4.98
C VAL A 241 2.11 -9.83 -6.26
N THR A 242 1.13 -9.51 -7.11
CA THR A 242 0.89 -10.26 -8.35
C THR A 242 1.22 -9.44 -9.57
N GLY A 243 1.83 -10.06 -10.59
CA GLY A 243 1.96 -9.43 -11.90
C GLY A 243 0.58 -9.32 -12.54
N THR A 244 0.14 -8.12 -12.88
CA THR A 244 -1.22 -7.87 -13.40
C THR A 244 -1.48 -8.60 -14.71
N GLN A 245 -0.45 -8.75 -15.56
CA GLN A 245 -0.58 -9.49 -16.83
C GLN A 245 -0.61 -11.01 -16.64
N SER A 246 0.20 -11.55 -15.73
CA SER A 246 0.40 -13.00 -15.58
C SER A 246 -0.56 -13.62 -14.56
N GLY A 247 -1.04 -12.85 -13.58
CA GLY A 247 -1.75 -13.35 -12.41
C GLY A 247 -0.86 -14.13 -11.44
N LEU A 248 0.45 -14.21 -11.70
CA LEU A 248 1.43 -14.94 -10.88
C LEU A 248 1.95 -14.05 -9.76
N CYS A 249 2.36 -14.69 -8.66
CA CYS A 249 2.90 -14.04 -7.48
C CYS A 249 4.39 -13.73 -7.65
N LEU A 250 4.82 -12.60 -7.13
CA LEU A 250 6.21 -12.27 -6.85
C LEU A 250 6.72 -13.21 -5.75
N ASP A 251 7.70 -14.03 -6.10
CA ASP A 251 8.15 -15.18 -5.33
C ASP A 251 9.66 -15.11 -5.08
N VAL A 252 10.08 -15.42 -3.86
CA VAL A 252 11.50 -15.68 -3.54
C VAL A 252 11.90 -17.09 -3.99
N THR A 253 12.79 -17.18 -4.98
CA THR A 253 13.21 -18.47 -5.57
C THR A 253 13.70 -19.46 -4.51
N GLY A 254 13.24 -20.71 -4.63
CA GLY A 254 13.53 -21.77 -3.65
C GLY A 254 12.58 -21.80 -2.45
N GLY A 255 11.65 -20.85 -2.38
CA GLY A 255 10.55 -20.84 -1.43
C GLY A 255 10.96 -20.61 0.03
N ASP A 256 10.13 -21.08 0.95
CA ASP A 256 10.30 -20.89 2.41
C ASP A 256 11.49 -21.66 3.03
N GLN A 257 12.28 -22.36 2.21
CA GLN A 257 13.44 -23.10 2.67
C GLN A 257 14.55 -22.16 3.12
N ALA A 258 15.38 -22.60 4.07
CA ALA A 258 16.50 -21.81 4.56
C ALA A 258 17.45 -21.35 3.44
N SER A 259 17.60 -22.14 2.37
CA SER A 259 18.41 -21.80 1.19
C SER A 259 17.76 -20.76 0.27
N GLY A 260 16.43 -20.62 0.28
CA GLY A 260 15.72 -19.55 -0.43
C GLY A 260 15.75 -18.24 0.38
N ASN A 261 15.81 -18.34 1.70
CA ASN A 261 15.80 -17.21 2.63
C ASN A 261 17.20 -16.69 3.01
N VAL A 262 18.06 -16.42 2.02
CA VAL A 262 19.40 -15.81 2.21
C VAL A 262 19.57 -14.56 1.34
N ASN A 263 20.51 -13.70 1.72
CA ASN A 263 20.89 -12.54 0.90
C ASN A 263 21.32 -12.99 -0.49
N GLY A 264 20.80 -12.33 -1.52
CA GLY A 264 21.16 -12.59 -2.91
C GLY A 264 20.22 -13.54 -3.66
N THR A 265 19.25 -14.15 -2.97
CA THR A 265 18.24 -15.00 -3.62
C THR A 265 17.38 -14.17 -4.56
N ALA A 266 17.28 -14.59 -5.83
CA ALA A 266 16.52 -13.90 -6.85
C ALA A 266 15.01 -13.96 -6.62
N LEU A 267 14.30 -13.00 -7.22
CA LEU A 267 12.84 -13.06 -7.33
C LEU A 267 12.40 -13.60 -8.70
N GLU A 268 11.28 -14.31 -8.69
CA GLU A 268 10.63 -14.85 -9.88
C GLU A 268 9.11 -14.66 -9.82
N LEU A 269 8.45 -14.91 -10.95
CA LEU A 269 7.01 -15.15 -10.98
C LEU A 269 6.76 -16.62 -10.70
N TRP A 270 5.78 -16.91 -9.84
CA TRP A 270 5.37 -18.27 -9.56
C TRP A 270 3.86 -18.37 -9.31
N THR A 271 3.32 -19.58 -9.45
CA THR A 271 1.92 -19.87 -9.10
C THR A 271 1.67 -19.50 -7.64
N CYS A 272 0.68 -18.64 -7.40
CA CYS A 272 0.29 -18.25 -6.06
C CYS A 272 -0.14 -19.47 -5.24
N ASN A 273 0.56 -19.75 -4.16
CA ASN A 273 0.40 -20.99 -3.37
C ASN A 273 0.17 -20.72 -1.86
N GLY A 274 0.19 -19.46 -1.43
CA GLY A 274 -0.03 -19.07 -0.04
C GLY A 274 1.18 -19.20 0.88
N GLY A 275 2.34 -19.62 0.35
CA GLY A 275 3.62 -19.66 1.06
C GLY A 275 4.08 -18.28 1.51
N ALA A 276 4.90 -18.22 2.57
CA ALA A 276 5.36 -16.96 3.14
C ALA A 276 6.40 -16.27 2.23
N ASN A 277 7.05 -17.02 1.34
CA ASN A 277 7.98 -16.56 0.31
C ASN A 277 7.28 -15.74 -0.79
N GLN A 278 5.95 -15.79 -0.88
CA GLN A 278 5.13 -14.99 -1.79
C GLN A 278 4.38 -13.87 -1.09
N GLN A 279 4.62 -13.70 0.21
CA GLN A 279 3.95 -12.68 1.02
C GLN A 279 4.93 -11.55 1.32
N TRP A 280 4.42 -10.34 1.16
CA TRP A 280 5.17 -9.10 1.22
C TRP A 280 4.38 -8.08 2.04
N ARG A 281 5.12 -7.20 2.72
CA ARG A 281 4.56 -6.04 3.42
C ARG A 281 5.40 -4.82 3.12
N LEU A 282 4.79 -3.65 3.22
CA LEU A 282 5.54 -2.40 3.19
C LEU A 282 6.19 -2.19 4.57
N GLY A 283 7.46 -1.80 4.56
CA GLY A 283 8.30 -1.76 5.76
C GLY A 283 8.44 -0.40 6.41
#